data_AF-A0A349Y3F9-F1
#
_entry.id   AF-A0A349Y3F9-F1
#
_cell.length_a   1.000
_cell.length_b   1.000
_cell.length_c   1.000
_cell.angle_alpha   90.00
_cell.angle_beta   90.00
_cell.angle_gamma   90.00
#
_symmetry.space_group_name_H-M   'P 1'
#
loop_
_entity.id
_entity.type
_entity.pdbx_description
1 polymer ?
#
loop_
_entity_poly.entity_id
_entity_poly.type
_entity_poly.pdbx_seq_one_letter_code
_entity_poly.pdbx_strand_id
1 'polypeptide(L)'
;MAPAMKYPSPLLLITCLAAASAQAAEPTAPGDCITLSADQQLVRNGADRDVLLRNGDQHYLVRFERSCSSAAMSPKLAFVTPGREGQLCGAGASKLRTNGQSCAISAVDPITAEEFTRKARARQ
;
A
#
# COMPACT_ATOMS: atom_id res chain seq x y z
N MET A 1 -64.19 -35.11 -25.28
CA MET A 1 -63.79 -34.40 -24.03
C MET A 1 -62.30 -34.60 -23.81
N ALA A 2 -61.50 -33.54 -23.79
CA ALA A 2 -60.05 -33.57 -23.51
C ALA A 2 -59.78 -33.18 -22.05
N PRO A 3 -58.74 -33.76 -21.39
CA PRO A 3 -58.24 -33.20 -20.13
C PRO A 3 -56.92 -32.41 -20.31
N ALA A 4 -57.04 -31.14 -19.92
CA ALA A 4 -56.10 -30.19 -19.31
C ALA A 4 -54.57 -30.46 -19.29
N MET A 5 -53.84 -29.46 -19.82
CA MET A 5 -52.45 -29.13 -19.52
C MET A 5 -52.20 -28.88 -18.02
N LYS A 6 -51.05 -29.35 -17.52
CA LYS A 6 -50.33 -28.78 -16.35
C LYS A 6 -48.82 -29.05 -16.53
N TYR A 7 -48.05 -28.01 -16.80
CA TYR A 7 -46.57 -28.04 -16.75
C TYR A 7 -46.09 -27.90 -15.31
N PRO A 8 -44.92 -28.48 -14.97
CA PRO A 8 -43.93 -27.69 -14.27
C PRO A 8 -42.52 -27.87 -14.85
N SER A 9 -41.88 -26.73 -15.06
CA SER A 9 -40.50 -26.55 -15.48
C SER A 9 -39.54 -26.73 -14.30
N PRO A 10 -38.42 -27.48 -14.41
CA PRO A 10 -37.32 -27.37 -13.45
C PRO A 10 -36.25 -26.41 -13.99
N LEU A 11 -36.21 -25.22 -13.37
CA LEU A 11 -35.09 -24.26 -13.42
C LEU A 11 -33.85 -24.94 -12.81
N LEU A 12 -32.83 -25.17 -13.63
CA LEU A 12 -31.53 -25.71 -13.22
C LEU A 12 -30.62 -24.54 -12.82
N LEU A 13 -30.54 -24.26 -11.51
CA LEU A 13 -29.67 -23.24 -10.92
C LEU A 13 -28.22 -23.74 -10.92
N ILE A 14 -27.37 -23.12 -11.75
CA ILE A 14 -25.91 -23.31 -11.74
C ILE A 14 -25.32 -22.31 -10.73
N THR A 15 -24.87 -22.80 -9.58
CA THR A 15 -24.09 -22.00 -8.62
C THR A 15 -22.60 -22.26 -8.81
N CYS A 16 -21.95 -21.45 -9.65
CA CYS A 16 -20.49 -21.35 -9.69
C CYS A 16 -20.03 -20.57 -8.46
N LEU A 17 -19.57 -21.27 -7.43
CA LEU A 17 -18.93 -20.67 -6.26
C LEU A 17 -17.44 -20.46 -6.56
N ALA A 18 -17.09 -19.34 -7.18
CA ALA A 18 -15.71 -18.89 -7.29
C ALA A 18 -15.33 -18.15 -6.00
N ALA A 19 -14.79 -18.88 -5.01
CA ALA A 19 -14.16 -18.25 -3.86
C ALA A 19 -12.75 -17.81 -4.28
N ALA A 20 -12.60 -16.50 -4.45
CA ALA A 20 -11.32 -15.84 -4.68
C ALA A 20 -10.33 -16.22 -3.58
N SER A 21 -9.20 -16.80 -3.97
CA SER A 21 -8.04 -16.96 -3.11
C SER A 21 -7.52 -15.57 -2.74
N ALA A 22 -7.88 -15.05 -1.57
CA ALA A 22 -7.21 -13.90 -0.99
C ALA A 22 -5.78 -14.32 -0.67
N GLN A 23 -4.82 -13.94 -1.52
CA GLN A 23 -3.41 -14.04 -1.18
C GLN A 23 -3.15 -12.99 -0.10
N ALA A 24 -3.26 -13.39 1.16
CA ALA A 24 -2.71 -12.63 2.26
C ALA A 24 -1.20 -12.59 2.02
N ALA A 25 -0.71 -11.48 1.49
CA ALA A 25 0.71 -11.21 1.42
C ALA A 25 1.28 -11.39 2.83
N GLU A 26 2.14 -12.40 3.02
CA GLU A 26 2.83 -12.59 4.29
C GLU A 26 3.56 -11.28 4.64
N PRO A 27 3.40 -10.76 5.87
CA PRO A 27 4.11 -9.58 6.29
C PRO A 27 5.61 -9.91 6.31
N THR A 28 6.34 -9.40 5.31
CA THR A 28 7.79 -9.44 5.27
C THR A 28 8.34 -8.90 6.59
N ALA A 29 9.25 -9.65 7.21
CA ALA A 29 9.82 -9.32 8.50
C ALA A 29 10.48 -7.92 8.49
N PRO A 30 10.41 -7.18 9.60
CA PRO A 30 11.03 -5.85 9.69
C PRO A 30 12.55 -5.99 9.71
N GLY A 31 13.18 -5.66 8.57
CA GLY A 31 14.63 -5.74 8.37
C GLY A 31 15.05 -5.62 6.90
N ASP A 32 14.14 -5.90 5.96
CA ASP A 32 14.45 -5.94 4.54
C ASP A 32 14.30 -4.58 3.86
N CYS A 33 15.37 -4.16 3.19
CA CYS A 33 15.33 -3.04 2.28
C CYS A 33 14.57 -3.44 1.02
N ILE A 34 13.74 -2.53 0.50
CA ILE A 34 13.10 -2.69 -0.80
C ILE A 34 13.88 -1.92 -1.86
N THR A 35 13.90 -2.44 -3.08
CA THR A 35 14.39 -1.69 -4.25
C THR A 35 13.27 -0.80 -4.78
N LEU A 36 13.53 0.50 -4.87
CA LEU A 36 12.61 1.47 -5.44
C LEU A 36 12.61 1.34 -6.96
N SER A 37 11.41 1.21 -7.51
CA SER A 37 11.17 1.19 -8.95
C SER A 37 10.96 2.60 -9.49
N ALA A 38 11.03 2.74 -10.81
CA ALA A 38 10.72 4.00 -11.49
C ALA A 38 9.22 4.37 -11.39
N ASP A 39 8.32 3.39 -11.24
CA ASP A 39 6.89 3.59 -11.01
C ASP A 39 6.57 3.63 -9.51
N GLN A 40 7.23 4.54 -8.81
CA GLN A 40 6.91 4.82 -7.42
C GLN A 40 5.99 6.02 -7.28
N GLN A 41 5.04 5.94 -6.35
CA GLN A 41 4.15 7.03 -5.99
C GLN A 41 4.12 7.22 -4.48
N LEU A 42 4.32 8.46 -4.05
CA LEU A 42 4.18 8.88 -2.66
C LEU A 42 2.85 9.58 -2.43
N VAL A 43 2.08 9.11 -1.44
CA VAL A 43 0.87 9.78 -0.97
C VAL A 43 1.13 10.35 0.42
N ARG A 44 0.92 11.67 0.54
CA ARG A 44 1.31 12.48 1.70
C ARG A 44 0.18 12.68 2.72
N ASN A 45 -0.79 11.76 2.78
CA ASN A 45 -1.99 11.97 3.59
C ASN A 45 -1.65 12.01 5.09
N GLY A 46 -1.65 13.20 5.68
CA GLY A 46 -1.17 13.44 7.05
C GLY A 46 0.28 13.05 7.28
N ALA A 47 1.16 13.45 6.38
CA ALA A 47 2.56 13.05 6.35
C ALA A 47 3.45 13.57 7.50
N ASP A 48 2.92 13.66 8.73
CA ASP A 48 3.70 13.97 9.93
C ASP A 48 4.41 12.73 10.48
N ARG A 49 3.78 11.54 10.43
CA ARG A 49 4.32 10.31 11.04
C ARG A 49 4.62 9.21 10.05
N ASP A 50 4.01 9.25 8.90
CA ASP A 50 4.18 8.26 7.86
C ASP A 50 3.83 8.83 6.49
N VAL A 51 4.26 8.12 5.44
CA VAL A 51 3.79 8.32 4.07
C VAL A 51 3.42 6.98 3.48
N LEU A 52 2.45 6.98 2.57
CA LEU A 52 2.16 5.78 1.80
C LEU A 52 3.04 5.77 0.55
N LEU A 53 3.59 4.60 0.25
CA LEU A 53 4.41 4.36 -0.93
C LEU A 53 3.77 3.25 -1.76
N ARG A 54 3.46 3.54 -3.01
CA ARG A 54 3.26 2.52 -4.04
C ARG A 54 4.57 2.36 -4.80
N ASN A 55 5.01 1.12 -5.00
CA ASN A 55 6.23 0.76 -5.70
C ASN A 55 5.91 -0.35 -6.72
N GLY A 56 5.53 0.04 -7.93
CA GLY A 56 4.86 -0.88 -8.86
C GLY A 56 3.54 -1.38 -8.26
N ASP A 57 3.39 -2.70 -8.14
CA ASP A 57 2.19 -3.34 -7.56
C ASP A 57 2.27 -3.49 -6.03
N GLN A 58 3.43 -3.24 -5.44
CA GLN A 58 3.63 -3.34 -4.00
C GLN A 58 3.27 -2.03 -3.30
N HIS A 59 2.68 -2.15 -2.11
CA HIS A 59 2.23 -1.00 -1.34
C HIS A 59 2.81 -1.05 0.07
N TYR A 60 3.20 0.11 0.59
CA TYR A 60 3.88 0.22 1.86
C TYR A 60 3.37 1.41 2.67
N LEU A 61 3.39 1.23 3.99
CA LEU A 61 3.35 2.32 4.96
C LEU A 61 4.78 2.59 5.43
N VAL A 62 5.32 3.74 5.05
CA VAL A 62 6.67 4.16 5.43
C VAL A 62 6.58 5.04 6.66
N ARG A 63 7.00 4.53 7.82
CA ARG A 63 6.93 5.24 9.10
C ARG A 63 8.20 6.03 9.37
N PHE A 64 8.04 7.21 9.96
CA PHE A 64 9.15 8.02 10.42
C PHE A 64 9.50 7.69 11.87
N GLU A 65 10.76 7.88 12.25
CA GLU A 65 11.19 7.73 13.65
C GLU A 65 10.61 8.84 14.54
N ARG A 66 10.44 10.04 13.97
CA ARG A 66 9.91 11.24 14.62
C ARG A 66 8.98 11.98 13.67
N SER A 67 8.29 13.01 14.17
CA SER A 67 7.51 13.91 13.33
C SER A 67 8.37 14.45 12.17
N CYS A 68 7.80 14.42 10.98
CA CYS A 68 8.35 14.94 9.74
C CYS A 68 7.37 15.94 9.11
N SER A 69 7.05 17.01 9.84
CA SER A 69 6.03 17.99 9.42
C SER A 69 6.23 18.55 8.01
N SER A 70 7.47 18.66 7.53
CA SER A 70 7.77 19.12 6.16
C SER A 70 7.31 18.15 5.07
N ALA A 71 7.13 16.85 5.37
CA ALA A 71 6.80 15.87 4.33
C ALA A 71 5.40 16.09 3.73
N ALA A 72 4.46 16.68 4.47
CA ALA A 72 3.13 17.02 3.97
C ALA A 72 3.16 18.14 2.92
N MET A 73 4.03 19.14 3.11
CA MET A 73 4.03 20.37 2.31
C MET A 73 5.16 20.44 1.29
N SER A 74 6.17 19.57 1.38
CA SER A 74 7.34 19.70 0.53
C SER A 74 7.05 19.32 -0.92
N PRO A 75 7.39 20.19 -1.90
CA PRO A 75 7.19 19.90 -3.31
C PRO A 75 8.15 18.80 -3.81
N LYS A 76 9.24 18.55 -3.09
CA LYS A 76 10.23 17.52 -3.41
C LYS A 76 10.37 16.57 -2.25
N LEU A 77 10.17 15.29 -2.52
CA LEU A 77 10.38 14.18 -1.60
C LEU A 77 11.30 13.17 -2.29
N ALA A 78 12.35 12.75 -1.59
CA ALA A 78 13.24 11.71 -2.08
C ALA A 78 13.70 10.83 -0.92
N PHE A 79 13.61 9.52 -1.08
CA PHE A 79 14.27 8.59 -0.19
C PHE A 79 15.77 8.57 -0.47
N VAL A 80 16.56 8.61 0.59
CA VAL A 80 18.02 8.56 0.52
C VAL A 80 18.49 7.47 1.46
N THR A 81 19.29 6.54 0.93
CA THR A 81 19.92 5.47 1.69
C THR A 81 21.42 5.51 1.42
N PRO A 82 22.23 5.95 2.40
CA PRO A 82 23.68 6.04 2.23
C PRO A 82 24.28 4.71 1.78
N GLY A 83 25.08 4.74 0.71
CA GLY A 83 25.76 3.57 0.15
C GLY A 83 24.87 2.57 -0.60
N ARG A 84 23.55 2.82 -0.70
CA ARG A 84 22.58 1.94 -1.37
C ARG A 84 21.53 2.76 -2.13
N GLU A 85 21.97 3.47 -3.16
CA GLU A 85 21.08 4.29 -3.98
C GLU A 85 19.91 3.46 -4.55
N GLY A 86 18.73 4.06 -4.59
CA GLY A 86 17.52 3.38 -5.04
C GLY A 86 16.96 2.35 -4.07
N GLN A 87 17.52 2.16 -2.88
CA GLN A 87 16.92 1.32 -1.84
C GLN A 87 16.17 2.15 -0.80
N LEU A 88 15.14 1.56 -0.19
CA LEU A 88 14.45 2.09 0.97
C LEU A 88 14.43 1.04 2.08
N CYS A 89 14.93 1.41 3.24
CA CYS A 89 15.16 0.56 4.40
C CYS A 89 14.56 1.20 5.66
N GLY A 90 14.12 0.37 6.60
CA GLY A 90 13.72 0.81 7.94
C GLY A 90 14.92 1.05 8.87
N ALA A 91 14.64 1.07 10.18
CA ALA A 91 15.60 1.14 11.28
C ALA A 91 16.60 2.32 11.20
N GLY A 92 16.18 3.44 10.62
CA GLY A 92 16.99 4.65 10.47
C GLY A 92 18.02 4.59 9.33
N ALA A 93 18.10 3.47 8.60
CA ALA A 93 19.07 3.31 7.52
C ALA A 93 18.75 4.20 6.29
N SER A 94 17.47 4.52 6.09
CA SER A 94 17.02 5.47 5.07
C SER A 94 16.46 6.74 5.69
N LYS A 95 16.48 7.82 4.91
CA LYS A 95 15.87 9.10 5.26
C LYS A 95 14.96 9.59 4.15
N LEU A 96 13.82 10.17 4.50
CA LEU A 96 13.02 10.99 3.60
C LEU A 96 13.60 12.40 3.60
N ARG A 97 14.19 12.79 2.48
CA ARG A 97 14.67 14.15 2.27
C ARG A 97 13.55 15.01 1.69
N THR A 98 13.29 16.11 2.39
CA THR A 98 12.39 17.19 1.98
C THR A 98 13.22 18.46 1.75
N ASN A 99 12.59 19.54 1.33
CA ASN A 99 13.28 20.84 1.24
C ASN A 99 13.65 21.43 2.62
N GLY A 100 12.91 21.12 3.68
CA GLY A 100 13.08 21.75 5.00
C GLY A 100 13.66 20.83 6.08
N GLN A 101 13.57 19.52 5.88
CA GLN A 101 13.94 18.49 6.87
C GLN A 101 14.46 17.21 6.20
N SER A 102 15.21 16.42 6.96
CA SER A 102 15.60 15.06 6.62
C SER A 102 15.14 14.13 7.74
N CYS A 103 14.21 13.23 7.43
CA CYS A 103 13.48 12.46 8.42
C CYS A 103 13.88 10.99 8.35
N ALA A 104 14.36 10.41 9.45
CA ALA A 104 14.74 9.01 9.50
C ALA A 104 13.51 8.10 9.36
N ILE A 105 13.65 7.03 8.58
CA ILE A 105 12.62 6.01 8.37
C ILE A 105 12.77 4.94 9.45
N SER A 106 11.75 4.75 10.28
CA SER A 106 11.75 3.73 11.33
C SER A 106 11.36 2.35 10.79
N ALA A 107 10.36 2.29 9.91
CA ALA A 107 9.86 1.04 9.35
C ALA A 107 9.31 1.24 7.93
N VAL A 108 9.31 0.16 7.16
CA VAL A 108 8.76 0.07 5.81
C VAL A 108 7.84 -1.15 5.81
N ASP A 109 6.59 -0.93 6.20
CA ASP A 109 5.65 -2.03 6.42
C ASP A 109 4.87 -2.31 5.14
N PRO A 110 4.86 -3.55 4.62
CA PRO A 110 3.99 -3.90 3.51
C PRO A 110 2.53 -3.80 3.94
N ILE A 111 1.69 -3.27 3.06
CA ILE A 111 0.23 -3.18 3.23
C ILE A 111 -0.48 -3.67 1.98
N THR A 112 -1.75 -4.06 2.10
CA THR A 112 -2.54 -4.45 0.94
C THR A 112 -2.91 -3.23 0.09
N ALA A 113 -3.26 -3.45 -1.18
CA ALA A 113 -3.73 -2.39 -2.07
C ALA A 113 -5.04 -1.74 -1.57
N GLU A 114 -5.93 -2.52 -0.94
CA GLU A 114 -7.17 -2.02 -0.33
C GLU A 114 -6.85 -1.11 0.86
N GLU A 115 -5.89 -1.50 1.71
CA GLU A 115 -5.44 -0.68 2.83
C GLU A 115 -4.78 0.62 2.36
N PHE A 116 -3.90 0.54 1.36
CA PHE A 116 -3.30 1.72 0.74
C PHE A 116 -4.37 2.68 0.23
N THR A 117 -5.34 2.17 -0.54
CA THR A 117 -6.43 2.97 -1.11
C THR A 117 -7.28 3.62 -0.03
N ARG A 118 -7.64 2.86 1.02
CA ARG A 118 -8.39 3.37 2.17
C ARG A 118 -7.65 4.52 2.86
N LYS A 119 -6.36 4.33 3.17
CA LYS A 119 -5.54 5.35 3.83
C LYS A 119 -5.26 6.56 2.94
N ALA A 120 -5.07 6.36 1.63
CA ALA A 120 -4.83 7.43 0.68
C ALA A 120 -6.04 8.36 0.51
N ARG A 121 -7.26 7.83 0.71
CA ARG A 121 -8.52 8.57 0.57
C ARG A 121 -9.04 9.18 1.88
N ALA A 122 -8.57 8.70 3.03
CA ALA A 122 -8.99 9.24 4.32
C ALA A 122 -8.64 10.74 4.36
N ARG A 123 -9.63 11.62 4.49
CA ARG A 123 -9.34 13.05 4.67
C ARG A 123 -8.92 13.27 6.12
N GLN A 124 -7.75 13.86 6.33
CA GLN A 124 -7.31 14.35 7.64
C GLN A 124 -7.66 15.82 7.80
#